data_AF-A0A5C7Q9L5-F1
#
_entry.id   AF-A0A5C7Q9L5-F1
#
_cell.length_a   1.000
_cell.length_b   1.000
_cell.length_c   1.000
_cell.angle_alpha   90.00
_cell.angle_beta   90.00
_cell.angle_gamma   90.00
#
_symmetry.space_group_name_H-M   'P 1'
#
loop_
_entity.id
_entity.type
_entity.pdbx_description
1 polymer ?
#
loop_
_entity_poly.entity_id
_entity_poly.type
_entity_poly.pdbx_seq_one_letter_code
_entity_poly.pdbx_strand_id
1 'polypeptide(L)'
;MNARGFSHIELVIVMAIVGILSAVAIPSYRDYIARSQLIEATNALADTRVRMEQFYGDNRTYTNGGGCGAAMPALERFTLTCAIANAGQGYTLTATGSGPMAGFVYTVNQANVRQTVSWGANWGSVPSIGATRWLIKKE
;
A
#
# COMPACT_ATOMS: atom_id res chain seq x y z
N MET A 1 53.73 -10.34 -18.04
CA MET A 1 52.28 -10.14 -18.26
C MET A 1 51.88 -8.87 -17.53
N ASN A 2 51.88 -7.72 -18.21
CA ASN A 2 51.54 -6.44 -17.57
C ASN A 2 50.02 -6.29 -17.52
N ALA A 3 49.42 -6.53 -16.35
CA ALA A 3 48.07 -6.09 -16.09
C ALA A 3 48.06 -4.56 -16.13
N ARG A 4 47.42 -3.97 -17.15
CA ARG A 4 47.12 -2.54 -17.18
C ARG A 4 46.08 -2.27 -16.10
N GLY A 5 46.51 -1.68 -14.99
CA GLY A 5 45.62 -1.27 -13.90
C GLY A 5 44.74 -0.08 -14.31
N PHE A 6 43.50 -0.07 -13.85
CA PHE A 6 42.54 1.02 -14.03
C PHE A 6 43.03 2.30 -13.33
N SER A 7 42.85 3.47 -13.94
CA SER A 7 43.25 4.73 -13.30
C SER A 7 42.26 5.14 -12.20
N HIS A 8 42.76 5.73 -11.11
CA HIS A 8 41.90 6.33 -10.08
C HIS A 8 40.95 7.39 -10.67
N ILE A 9 41.40 8.13 -11.69
CA ILE A 9 40.56 9.17 -12.31
C ILE A 9 39.44 8.58 -13.18
N GLU A 10 39.68 7.43 -13.83
CA GLU A 10 38.63 6.73 -14.56
C GLU A 10 37.53 6.25 -13.60
N LEU A 11 37.92 5.71 -12.44
CA LEU A 11 36.95 5.26 -11.43
C LEU A 11 36.10 6.43 -10.90
N VAL A 12 36.72 7.59 -10.63
CA VAL A 12 36.02 8.77 -10.11
C VAL A 12 35.02 9.32 -11.12
N ILE A 13 35.36 9.33 -12.42
CA ILE A 13 34.44 9.78 -13.47
C ILE A 13 33.26 8.80 -13.61
N VAL A 14 33.53 7.49 -13.59
CA VAL A 14 32.47 6.47 -13.63
C VAL A 14 31.52 6.62 -12.44
N MET A 15 32.07 6.81 -11.23
CA MET A 15 31.26 7.01 -10.02
C MET A 15 30.41 8.29 -10.11
N ALA A 16 30.96 9.37 -10.67
CA ALA A 16 30.21 10.62 -10.87
C ALA A 16 29.01 10.41 -11.81
N ILE A 17 29.20 9.68 -12.91
CA ILE A 17 28.11 9.36 -13.86
C ILE A 17 27.05 8.46 -13.20
N VAL A 18 27.48 7.41 -12.49
CA VAL A 18 26.56 6.51 -11.78
C VAL A 18 25.77 7.27 -10.71
N GLY A 19 26.39 8.22 -10.01
CA GLY A 19 25.71 9.08 -9.04
C GLY A 19 24.57 9.88 -9.65
N ILE A 20 24.80 10.53 -10.80
CA ILE A 20 23.78 11.31 -11.52
C ILE A 20 22.62 10.42 -11.97
N LEU A 21 22.92 9.26 -12.56
CA LEU A 21 21.89 8.32 -13.02
C LEU A 21 21.07 7.76 -11.85
N SER A 22 21.72 7.44 -10.73
CA SER A 22 21.08 6.87 -9.54
C SER A 22 20.10 7.85 -8.90
N ALA A 23 20.41 9.15 -8.92
CA ALA A 23 19.55 10.19 -8.37
C ALA A 23 18.16 10.23 -9.01
N VAL A 24 18.06 9.91 -10.31
CA VAL A 24 16.78 9.87 -11.05
C VAL A 24 16.16 8.47 -11.04
N ALA A 25 16.99 7.43 -11.16
CA ALA A 25 16.51 6.05 -11.29
C ALA A 25 15.90 5.49 -9.99
N ILE A 26 16.51 5.78 -8.83
CA ILE A 26 16.06 5.25 -7.53
C ILE A 26 14.63 5.70 -7.17
N PRO A 27 14.27 6.99 -7.21
CA PRO A 27 12.90 7.41 -6.86
C PRO A 27 11.86 6.80 -7.82
N SER A 28 12.16 6.76 -9.13
CA SER A 28 11.28 6.14 -10.13
C SER A 28 11.05 4.64 -9.86
N TYR A 29 12.12 3.90 -9.57
CA TYR A 29 12.01 2.47 -9.25
C TYR A 29 11.20 2.22 -7.97
N ARG A 30 11.38 3.06 -6.95
CA ARG A 30 10.59 2.96 -5.70
C ARG A 30 9.11 3.21 -5.94
N ASP A 31 8.77 4.17 -6.79
CA ASP A 31 7.39 4.44 -7.18
C ASP A 31 6.77 3.26 -7.94
N TYR A 32 7.52 2.61 -8.81
CA TYR A 32 7.07 1.40 -9.51
C TYR A 32 6.75 0.25 -8.55
N ILE A 33 7.66 -0.05 -7.61
CA ILE A 33 7.43 -1.09 -6.59
C ILE A 33 6.27 -0.71 -5.68
N ALA A 34 6.12 0.57 -5.32
CA ALA A 34 4.99 1.00 -4.51
C ALA A 34 3.66 0.71 -5.22
N ARG A 35 3.55 0.99 -6.53
CA ARG A 35 2.33 0.71 -7.30
C ARG A 35 1.94 -0.77 -7.30
N SER A 36 2.90 -1.68 -7.48
CA SER A 36 2.61 -3.12 -7.47
C SER A 36 2.08 -3.58 -6.11
N GLN A 37 2.70 -3.09 -5.04
CA GLN A 37 2.32 -3.40 -3.66
C GLN A 37 0.95 -2.78 -3.28
N LEU A 38 0.61 -1.61 -3.83
CA LEU A 38 -0.71 -1.00 -3.64
C LEU A 38 -1.84 -1.84 -4.26
N ILE A 39 -1.60 -2.45 -5.42
CA ILE A 39 -2.59 -3.32 -6.07
C ILE A 39 -2.88 -4.52 -5.15
N GLU A 40 -1.84 -5.15 -4.59
CA GLU A 40 -1.98 -6.24 -3.62
C GLU A 40 -2.84 -5.83 -2.41
N ALA A 41 -2.57 -4.67 -1.81
CA ALA A 41 -3.34 -4.15 -0.68
C ALA A 41 -4.81 -3.91 -1.03
N THR A 42 -5.10 -3.27 -2.17
CA THR A 42 -6.48 -3.01 -2.60
C THR A 42 -7.24 -4.29 -2.95
N ASN A 43 -6.56 -5.29 -3.51
CA ASN A 43 -7.14 -6.60 -3.78
C ASN A 43 -7.47 -7.34 -2.47
N ALA A 44 -6.57 -7.32 -1.49
CA ALA A 44 -6.81 -7.92 -0.18
C ALA A 44 -7.98 -7.24 0.55
N LEU A 45 -8.11 -5.91 0.46
CA LEU A 45 -9.26 -5.18 0.99
C LEU A 45 -10.57 -5.60 0.29
N ALA A 46 -10.54 -5.73 -1.04
CA ALA A 46 -11.71 -6.15 -1.82
C ALA A 46 -12.14 -7.59 -1.51
N ASP A 47 -11.20 -8.53 -1.41
CA ASP A 47 -11.46 -9.92 -1.04
C ASP A 47 -12.04 -10.02 0.38
N THR A 48 -11.42 -9.33 1.34
CA THR A 48 -11.89 -9.31 2.74
C THR A 48 -13.29 -8.72 2.85
N ARG A 49 -13.60 -7.66 2.08
CA ARG A 49 -14.96 -7.12 2.00
C ARG A 49 -15.96 -8.19 1.54
N VAL A 50 -15.67 -8.94 0.48
CA VAL A 50 -16.58 -10.00 -0.01
C VAL A 50 -16.82 -11.06 1.07
N ARG A 51 -15.77 -11.48 1.78
CA ARG A 51 -15.88 -12.41 2.91
C ARG A 51 -16.73 -11.85 4.06
N MET A 52 -16.61 -10.55 4.33
CA MET A 52 -17.43 -9.87 5.33
C MET A 52 -18.91 -9.85 4.93
N GLU A 53 -19.24 -9.61 3.65
CA GLU A 53 -20.62 -9.67 3.16
C GLU A 53 -21.19 -11.10 3.22
N GLN A 54 -20.37 -12.12 2.89
CA GLN A 54 -20.77 -13.52 3.06
C GLN A 54 -21.08 -13.84 4.53
N PHE A 55 -20.19 -13.46 5.44
CA PHE A 55 -20.39 -13.66 6.88
C PHE A 55 -21.66 -12.96 7.40
N TYR A 56 -21.96 -11.77 6.90
CA TYR A 56 -23.18 -11.06 7.24
C TYR A 56 -24.43 -11.77 6.70
N GLY A 57 -24.37 -12.37 5.52
CA GLY A 57 -25.45 -13.21 4.99
C GLY A 57 -25.83 -14.36 5.94
N ASP A 58 -24.82 -14.97 6.57
CA ASP A 58 -25.01 -16.12 7.47
C ASP A 58 -25.39 -15.69 8.90
N ASN A 59 -24.76 -14.65 9.44
CA ASN A 59 -24.83 -14.29 10.86
C ASN A 59 -25.64 -13.02 11.15
N ARG A 60 -26.04 -12.27 10.11
CA ARG A 60 -26.70 -10.94 10.21
C ARG A 60 -25.92 -9.91 11.02
N THR A 61 -24.61 -10.09 11.11
CA THR A 61 -23.68 -9.20 11.81
C THR A 61 -22.30 -9.31 11.16
N TYR A 62 -21.52 -8.24 11.22
CA TYR A 62 -20.13 -8.21 10.76
C TYR A 62 -19.14 -8.55 11.88
N THR A 63 -19.60 -8.71 13.13
CA THR A 63 -18.72 -9.02 14.27
C THR A 63 -18.76 -10.50 14.62
N ASN A 64 -17.61 -11.04 14.99
CA ASN A 64 -17.46 -12.35 15.62
C ASN A 64 -16.54 -12.22 16.84
N GLY A 65 -17.06 -12.50 18.04
CA GLY A 65 -16.27 -12.43 19.28
C GLY A 65 -15.67 -11.05 19.60
N GLY A 66 -16.28 -9.96 19.11
CA GLY A 66 -15.79 -8.59 19.29
C GLY A 66 -14.79 -8.11 18.23
N GLY A 67 -14.37 -9.00 17.31
CA GLY A 67 -13.59 -8.66 16.12
C GLY A 67 -14.41 -8.78 14.84
N CYS A 68 -13.77 -8.63 13.69
CA CYS A 68 -14.46 -8.80 12.41
C CYS A 68 -14.73 -10.27 12.09
N GLY A 69 -15.85 -10.52 11.43
CA GLY A 69 -16.32 -11.87 11.10
C GLY A 69 -15.46 -12.60 10.06
N ALA A 70 -14.69 -11.87 9.26
CA ALA A 70 -13.69 -12.42 8.36
C ALA A 70 -12.27 -12.29 8.95
N ALA A 71 -11.46 -13.33 8.75
CA ALA A 71 -10.04 -13.28 9.06
C ALA A 71 -9.32 -12.30 8.11
N MET A 72 -8.44 -11.47 8.67
CA MET A 72 -7.60 -10.58 7.88
C MET A 72 -6.44 -11.39 7.26
N PRO A 73 -6.19 -11.30 5.94
CA PRO A 73 -5.03 -11.94 5.35
C PRO A 73 -3.75 -11.28 5.86
N ALA A 74 -2.67 -12.06 5.98
CA ALA A 74 -1.34 -11.53 6.22
C ALA A 74 -0.72 -11.11 4.88
N LEU A 75 -0.22 -9.88 4.80
CA LEU A 75 0.57 -9.38 3.68
C LEU A 75 1.96 -8.99 4.16
N GLU A 76 2.97 -9.06 3.28
CA GLU A 76 4.35 -8.73 3.65
C GLU A 76 4.56 -7.23 3.91
N ARG A 77 3.90 -6.39 3.10
CA ARG A 77 4.10 -4.92 3.09
C ARG A 77 2.91 -4.13 3.60
N PHE A 78 1.85 -4.80 4.03
CA PHE A 78 0.63 -4.18 4.53
C PHE A 78 0.09 -4.93 5.74
N THR A 79 -0.40 -4.19 6.71
CA THR A 79 -1.17 -4.73 7.83
C THR A 79 -2.61 -4.33 7.63
N LEU A 80 -3.48 -5.34 7.51
CA LEU A 80 -4.93 -5.13 7.46
C LEU A 80 -5.49 -5.17 8.88
N THR A 81 -6.25 -4.15 9.21
CA THR A 81 -6.98 -4.03 10.46
C THR A 81 -8.44 -3.81 10.16
N CYS A 82 -9.29 -4.19 11.10
CA CYS A 82 -10.73 -4.06 10.95
C CYS A 82 -11.33 -3.49 12.22
N ALA A 83 -12.08 -2.40 12.06
CA ALA A 83 -12.78 -1.74 13.15
C ALA A 83 -14.28 -1.93 12.95
N ILE A 84 -14.95 -2.55 13.92
CA ILE A 84 -16.40 -2.70 13.93
C ILE A 84 -17.06 -1.38 14.37
N ALA A 85 -18.18 -1.04 13.74
CA ALA A 85 -19.01 0.12 14.03
C ALA A 85 -20.49 -0.28 14.14
N ASN A 86 -21.34 0.65 14.58
CA ASN A 86 -22.80 0.50 14.62
C ASN A 86 -23.27 -0.82 15.26
N ALA A 87 -22.71 -1.19 16.42
CA ALA A 87 -23.05 -2.42 17.13
C ALA A 87 -22.94 -3.70 16.28
N GLY A 88 -21.98 -3.77 15.35
CA GLY A 88 -21.78 -4.94 14.48
C GLY A 88 -22.42 -4.81 13.10
N GLN A 89 -23.12 -3.71 12.81
CA GLN A 89 -23.79 -3.46 11.53
C GLN A 89 -22.93 -2.63 10.56
N GLY A 90 -21.75 -2.20 10.98
CA GLY A 90 -20.79 -1.53 10.13
C GLY A 90 -19.37 -1.99 10.43
N TYR A 91 -18.48 -1.75 9.48
CA TYR A 91 -17.06 -1.96 9.67
C TYR A 91 -16.26 -1.00 8.81
N THR A 92 -15.02 -0.75 9.21
CA THR A 92 -14.01 -0.10 8.37
C THR A 92 -12.77 -0.98 8.33
N LEU A 93 -12.48 -1.52 7.15
CA LEU A 93 -11.22 -2.18 6.86
C LEU A 93 -10.18 -1.11 6.56
N THR A 94 -9.00 -1.24 7.15
CA THR A 94 -7.87 -0.32 6.95
C THR A 94 -6.63 -1.13 6.61
N ALA A 95 -6.05 -0.86 5.44
CA ALA A 95 -4.74 -1.37 5.05
C ALA A 95 -3.70 -0.28 5.30
N THR A 96 -2.77 -0.55 6.21
CA THR A 96 -1.66 0.34 6.56
C THR A 96 -0.35 -0.26 6.04
N GLY A 97 0.35 0.48 5.19
CA GLY A 97 1.62 0.02 4.62
C GLY A 97 2.76 0.02 5.64
N SER A 98 3.68 -0.93 5.48
CA SER A 98 4.87 -1.13 6.33
C SER A 98 6.16 -1.05 5.51
N GLY A 99 7.29 -0.77 6.18
CA GLY A 99 8.60 -0.66 5.54
C GLY A 99 8.63 0.37 4.40
N PRO A 100 8.93 -0.02 3.15
CA PRO A 100 8.94 0.90 2.00
C PRO A 100 7.56 1.45 1.63
N MET A 101 6.49 0.83 2.12
CA MET A 101 5.10 1.28 1.96
C MET A 101 4.60 2.11 3.15
N ALA A 102 5.48 2.48 4.10
CA ALA A 102 5.08 3.31 5.23
C ALA A 102 4.43 4.63 4.77
N GLY A 103 3.32 4.99 5.41
CA GLY A 103 2.53 6.19 5.10
C GLY A 103 1.40 5.98 4.09
N PHE A 104 1.36 4.84 3.38
CA PHE A 104 0.21 4.48 2.56
C PHE A 104 -0.92 3.92 3.43
N VAL A 105 -2.09 4.54 3.39
CA VAL A 105 -3.26 4.09 4.14
C VAL A 105 -4.49 4.12 3.23
N TYR A 106 -5.15 2.97 3.13
CA TYR A 106 -6.37 2.78 2.33
C TYR A 106 -7.45 2.16 3.19
N THR A 107 -8.69 2.61 3.00
CA THR A 107 -9.84 2.09 3.74
C THR A 107 -10.96 1.65 2.80
N VAL A 108 -11.78 0.74 3.28
CA VAL A 108 -13.09 0.43 2.70
C VAL A 108 -14.08 0.08 3.80
N ASN A 109 -15.31 0.53 3.66
CA ASN A 109 -16.38 0.23 4.60
C ASN A 109 -17.46 -0.71 4.00
N GLN A 110 -18.45 -1.06 4.80
CA GLN A 110 -19.59 -1.92 4.39
C GLN A 110 -20.42 -1.31 3.26
N ALA A 111 -20.46 0.01 3.13
CA ALA A 111 -21.15 0.71 2.04
C ALA A 111 -20.30 0.81 0.75
N ASN A 112 -19.16 0.09 0.68
CA ASN A 112 -18.20 0.15 -0.43
C ASN A 112 -17.63 1.56 -0.67
N VAL A 113 -17.64 2.43 0.34
CA VAL A 113 -16.91 3.70 0.30
C VAL A 113 -15.44 3.37 0.45
N ARG A 114 -14.69 3.56 -0.63
CA ARG A 114 -13.25 3.31 -0.71
C ARG A 114 -12.55 4.62 -0.48
N GLN A 115 -11.53 4.68 0.36
CA GLN A 115 -10.81 5.93 0.60
C GLN A 115 -9.30 5.69 0.57
N THR A 116 -8.59 6.64 0.00
CA THR A 116 -7.16 6.81 0.21
C THR A 116 -6.99 7.87 1.28
N VAL A 117 -6.48 7.47 2.45
CA VAL A 117 -6.35 8.36 3.61
C VAL A 117 -5.02 9.11 3.54
N SER A 118 -3.94 8.42 3.18
CA SER A 118 -2.63 9.03 3.04
C SER A 118 -1.76 8.26 2.03
N TRP A 119 -0.79 8.97 1.49
CA TRP A 119 0.29 8.41 0.68
C TRP A 119 1.62 8.52 1.41
N GLY A 120 2.60 7.72 0.98
CA GLY A 120 3.99 7.86 1.44
C GLY A 120 4.56 9.25 1.10
N ALA A 121 5.54 9.70 1.87
CA ALA A 121 6.09 11.07 1.78
C ALA A 121 6.51 11.51 0.36
N ASN A 122 6.98 10.56 -0.48
CA ASN A 122 7.45 10.83 -1.84
C ASN A 122 6.32 11.00 -2.87
N TRP A 123 5.07 10.74 -2.49
CA TRP A 123 3.91 10.75 -3.38
C TRP A 123 3.06 12.02 -3.24
N GLY A 124 3.40 12.89 -2.28
CA GLY A 124 2.69 14.13 -2.03
C GLY A 124 1.38 13.93 -1.25
N SER A 125 0.52 14.95 -1.29
CA SER A 125 -0.77 14.93 -0.59
C SER A 125 -1.85 14.23 -1.42
N VAL A 126 -2.73 13.50 -0.74
CA VAL A 126 -3.89 12.88 -1.39
C VAL A 126 -4.89 13.97 -1.76
N PRO A 127 -5.35 14.06 -3.03
CA PRO A 127 -6.36 15.03 -3.43
C PRO A 127 -7.72 14.69 -2.80
N SER A 128 -8.61 15.67 -2.67
CA SER A 128 -9.93 15.51 -2.03
C SER A 128 -10.79 14.39 -2.63
N ILE A 129 -10.63 14.10 -3.93
CA ILE A 129 -11.29 12.98 -4.61
C ILE A 129 -10.91 11.62 -4.00
N GLY A 130 -9.76 11.50 -3.35
CA GLY A 130 -9.29 10.29 -2.66
C GLY A 130 -10.11 9.96 -1.41
N ALA A 131 -10.95 10.89 -0.94
CA ALA A 131 -11.88 10.61 0.16
C ALA A 131 -13.02 9.65 -0.23
N THR A 132 -13.24 9.35 -1.52
CA THR A 132 -14.32 8.45 -1.97
C THR A 132 -13.90 7.40 -2.99
N ARG A 133 -12.60 7.33 -3.32
CA ARG A 133 -12.05 6.27 -4.16
C ARG A 133 -10.63 5.94 -3.75
N TRP A 134 -10.20 4.72 -4.06
CA TRP A 134 -8.78 4.39 -4.04
C TRP A 134 -8.07 5.06 -5.21
N LEU A 135 -6.98 5.76 -4.91
CA LEU A 135 -6.13 6.42 -5.88
C LEU A 135 -4.76 5.77 -5.91
N ILE A 136 -4.25 5.58 -7.12
CA ILE A 136 -2.86 5.23 -7.39
C ILE A 136 -2.34 6.29 -8.36
N LYS A 137 -1.16 6.86 -8.09
CA LYS A 137 -0.53 7.84 -8.97
C LYS A 137 -0.34 7.21 -10.35
N LYS A 138 -0.72 7.93 -11.41
CA LYS A 138 -0.47 7.54 -12.80
C LYS A 138 0.93 8.03 -13.21
N GLU A 139 1.53 7.39 -14.21
CA GLU A 139 2.78 7.85 -14.87
C GLU A 139 2.69 9.33 -15.25
#